data_AF-A0A0Q9MGG8-F1
#
_entry.id   AF-A0A0Q9MGG8-F1
#
_cell.length_a   1.000
_cell.length_b   1.000
_cell.length_c   1.000
_cell.angle_alpha   90.00
_cell.angle_beta   90.00
_cell.angle_gamma   90.00
#
_symmetry.space_group_name_H-M   'P 1'
#
loop_
_entity.id
_entity.type
_entity.pdbx_description
1 polymer ?
#
loop_
_entity_poly.entity_id
_entity_poly.type
_entity_poly.pdbx_seq_one_letter_code
_entity_poly.pdbx_strand_id
1 'polypeptide(L)' 'MEKHLKTIRSATSNRDRLPLQHDQAHAELVQVLCEAMAAQMPPADAAAAANMSLSELFNTLRKHG' A
#
# COMPACT_ATOMS: atom_id res chain seq x y z
N MET A 1 13.91 -5.44 2.95
CA MET A 1 13.40 -4.08 2.69
C MET A 1 12.98 -3.90 1.23
N GLU A 2 13.88 -4.05 0.25
CA GLU A 2 13.58 -3.81 -1.18
C GLU A 2 12.45 -4.66 -1.78
N LYS A 3 12.28 -5.89 -1.31
CA LYS A 3 11.19 -6.79 -1.76
C LYS A 3 9.81 -6.17 -1.53
N HIS A 4 9.57 -5.62 -0.34
CA HIS A 4 8.28 -5.01 0.00
C HIS A 4 8.05 -3.72 -0.78
N LEU A 5 9.08 -2.90 -0.99
CA LEU A 5 8.97 -1.67 -1.79
C LEU A 5 8.56 -1.97 -3.23
N LYS A 6 9.11 -3.02 -3.84
CA LYS A 6 8.70 -3.47 -5.17
C LYS A 6 7.25 -3.98 -5.19
N THR A 7 6.85 -4.74 -4.18
CA THR A 7 5.47 -5.24 -4.06
C THR A 7 4.47 -4.09 -3.92
N ILE A 8 4.75 -3.11 -3.06
CA ILE A 8 3.89 -1.94 -2.87
C ILE A 8 3.74 -1.16 -4.18
N ARG A 9 4.86 -0.89 -4.87
CA ARG A 9 4.84 -0.15 -6.15
C ARG A 9 4.03 -0.87 -7.23
N SER A 10 4.13 -2.19 -7.30
CA SER A 10 3.34 -3.01 -8.22
C SER A 10 1.85 -2.97 -7.90
N ALA A 11 1.49 -3.07 -6.61
CA ALA A 11 0.09 -2.98 -6.17
C ALA A 11 -0.51 -1.59 -6.45
N THR A 12 0.25 -0.51 -6.22
CA THR A 12 -0.17 0.86 -6.59
C THR A 12 -0.35 1.02 -8.09
N SER A 13 0.54 0.47 -8.91
CA SER A 13 0.43 0.55 -10.37
C SER A 13 -0.78 -0.21 -10.92
N ASN A 14 -1.22 -1.27 -10.22
CA ASN A 14 -2.42 -2.03 -10.59
C ASN A 14 -3.72 -1.29 -10.25
N ARG A 15 -3.69 -0.40 -9.25
CA ARG A 15 -4.84 0.41 -8.83
C ARG A 15 -5.32 1.39 -9.92
N ASP A 16 -4.44 1.80 -10.82
CA ASP A 16 -4.75 2.76 -11.90
C ASP A 16 -5.49 2.12 -13.09
N ARG A 17 -5.56 0.78 -13.16
CA ARG A 17 -5.90 0.11 -14.42
C ARG A 17 -7.38 -0.19 -14.65
N LEU A 18 -8.26 -0.31 -13.65
CA LEU A 18 -9.71 -0.50 -13.88
C LEU A 18 -10.58 -0.19 -12.64
N PRO A 19 -11.78 0.41 -12.79
CA PRO A 19 -12.68 0.74 -11.68
C PRO A 19 -13.26 -0.49 -10.96
N LEU A 20 -13.43 -1.62 -11.65
CA LEU A 20 -13.88 -2.88 -11.04
C LEU A 20 -12.80 -3.61 -10.22
N GLN A 21 -11.52 -3.31 -10.47
CA GLN A 21 -10.39 -3.84 -9.71
C GLN A 21 -9.94 -2.89 -8.61
N HIS A 22 -10.57 -1.72 -8.48
CA HIS A 22 -10.14 -0.71 -7.51
C HIS A 22 -10.27 -1.24 -6.08
N ASP A 23 -11.33 -1.97 -5.74
CA ASP A 23 -11.47 -2.62 -4.43
C ASP A 23 -10.44 -3.74 -4.19
N GLN A 24 -10.19 -4.59 -5.20
CA GLN A 24 -9.21 -5.69 -5.11
C GLN A 24 -7.78 -5.14 -4.97
N ALA A 25 -7.40 -4.20 -5.82
CA ALA A 25 -6.09 -3.55 -5.79
C ALA A 25 -5.90 -2.73 -4.51
N HIS A 26 -6.99 -2.17 -3.96
CA HIS A 26 -6.94 -1.48 -2.67
C HIS A 26 -6.74 -2.47 -1.51
N ALA A 27 -7.42 -3.62 -1.52
CA ALA A 27 -7.24 -4.67 -0.54
C ALA A 27 -5.82 -5.26 -0.60
N GLU A 28 -5.28 -5.53 -1.79
CA GLU A 28 -3.90 -5.98 -1.98
C GLU A 28 -2.90 -4.94 -1.48
N LEU A 29 -3.12 -3.66 -1.77
CA LEU A 29 -2.28 -2.58 -1.26
C LEU A 29 -2.31 -2.51 0.28
N VAL A 30 -3.49 -2.56 0.89
CA VAL A 30 -3.64 -2.58 2.37
C VAL A 30 -2.91 -3.78 2.97
N GLN A 31 -3.05 -4.96 2.37
CA GLN A 31 -2.38 -6.17 2.83
C GLN A 31 -0.86 -6.04 2.78
N VAL A 32 -0.31 -5.56 1.66
CA VAL A 32 1.14 -5.38 1.50
C VAL A 32 1.68 -4.29 2.43
N LEU A 33 0.91 -3.23 2.68
CA LEU A 33 1.26 -2.19 3.65
C LEU A 33 1.29 -2.76 5.08
N CYS A 34 0.31 -3.59 5.46
CA CYS A 34 0.32 -4.30 6.73
C CYS A 34 1.51 -5.26 6.87
N GLU A 35 1.85 -6.01 5.83
CA GLU A 35 3.03 -6.89 5.82
C GLU A 35 4.35 -6.10 5.94
N ALA A 36 4.44 -4.95 5.28
CA ALA A 36 5.60 -4.07 5.38
C ALA A 36 5.77 -3.51 6.80
N MET A 37 4.68 -3.05 7.43
CA MET A 37 4.71 -2.59 8.82
C MET A 37 5.03 -3.73 9.81
N ALA A 38 4.48 -4.93 9.61
CA ALA A 38 4.81 -6.11 10.41
C ALA A 38 6.29 -6.51 10.27
N ALA A 39 6.90 -6.23 9.11
CA ALA A 39 8.34 -6.36 8.87
C ALA A 39 9.18 -5.20 9.44
N GLN A 40 8.61 -4.36 10.32
CA GLN A 40 9.24 -3.18 10.92
C GLN A 40 9.73 -2.14 9.90
N MET A 41 9.09 -2.08 8.72
CA MET A 41 9.41 -1.05 7.72
C MET A 41 8.91 0.32 8.20
N PRO A 42 9.68 1.40 7.97
CA PRO A 42 9.20 2.74 8.26
C PRO A 42 7.92 3.03 7.44
N PRO A 43 6.84 3.53 8.07
CA PRO A 43 5.61 3.85 7.36
C PRO A 43 5.82 4.95 6.31
N ALA A 44 6.86 5.78 6.45
CA ALA A 44 7.27 6.75 5.45
C ALA A 44 7.74 6.09 4.14
N ASP A 45 8.54 5.04 4.23
CA ASP A 45 9.01 4.27 3.07
C ASP A 45 7.87 3.51 2.39
N ALA A 46 6.96 2.95 3.19
CA ALA A 46 5.77 2.27 2.68
C ALA A 46 4.82 3.24 1.95
N ALA A 47 4.60 4.44 2.51
CA ALA A 47 3.82 5.50 1.87
C ALA A 47 4.46 5.98 0.56
N ALA A 48 5.78 6.21 0.58
CA ALA A 48 6.54 6.61 -0.61
C ALA A 48 6.51 5.55 -1.71
N ALA A 49 6.63 4.26 -1.35
CA ALA A 49 6.50 3.16 -2.31
C ALA A 49 5.09 3.06 -2.90
N ALA A 50 4.08 3.44 -2.10
CA ALA A 50 2.69 3.45 -2.50
C ALA A 50 2.28 4.73 -3.26
N ASN A 51 3.22 5.65 -3.50
CA ASN A 51 3.00 6.96 -4.10
C ASN A 51 1.87 7.76 -3.44
N MET A 52 1.79 7.70 -2.11
CA MET A 52 0.75 8.35 -1.30
C MET A 52 1.34 9.01 -0.07
N SER A 53 0.63 9.97 0.49
CA SER A 53 1.08 10.67 1.69
C SER A 53 0.99 9.77 2.92
N LEU A 54 1.83 9.99 3.94
CA LEU A 54 1.71 9.31 5.24
C LEU A 54 0.30 9.41 5.82
N SER A 55 -0.33 10.58 5.72
CA SER A 55 -1.72 10.80 6.15
C SER A 55 -2.72 9.95 5.38
N GLU A 56 -2.51 9.76 4.06
CA GLU A 56 -3.36 8.89 3.25
C GLU A 56 -3.16 7.42 3.61
N LEU A 57 -1.92 6.99 3.83
CA LEU A 57 -1.61 5.63 4.29
C LEU A 57 -2.32 5.32 5.61
N PHE A 58 -2.22 6.20 6.61
CA PHE A 58 -2.93 6.00 7.88
C PHE A 58 -4.45 6.06 7.72
N ASN A 59 -4.97 6.93 6.85
CA ASN A 59 -6.40 7.00 6.58
C ASN A 59 -6.92 5.73 5.89
N THR A 60 -6.13 5.15 4.98
CA THR A 60 -6.42 3.89 4.29
C THR A 60 -6.40 2.72 5.26
N LEU A 61 -5.37 2.61 6.11
CA LEU A 61 -5.31 1.59 7.16
C LEU A 61 -6.47 1.72 8.15
N ARG A 62 -6.81 2.94 8.57
CA ARG A 62 -7.92 3.20 9.49
C ARG A 62 -9.29 2.83 8.91
N LYS A 63 -9.48 2.92 7.59
CA LYS A 63 -10.73 2.52 6.93
C LYS A 63 -10.87 1.00 6.80
N HIS A 64 -9.78 0.25 6.96
CA HIS A 64 -9.72 -1.20 6.73
C HIS A 64 -9.29 -2.03 7.94
N GLY A 65 -9.01 -1.41 9.10
CA GLY A 65 -8.82 -2.08 10.38
C GLY A 65 -10.08 -2.03 11.22
#